data_AF-A0A838CMV4-F1
#
_entry.id   AF-A0A838CMV4-F1
#
_cell.length_a   1.000
_cell.length_b   1.000
_cell.length_c   1.000
_cell.angle_alpha   90.00
_cell.angle_beta   90.00
_cell.angle_gamma   90.00
#
_symmetry.space_group_name_H-M   'P 1'
#
loop_
_entity.id
_entity.type
_entity.pdbx_description
1 polymer ?
#
loop_
_entity_poly.entity_id
_entity_poly.type
_entity_poly.pdbx_seq_one_letter_code
_entity_poly.pdbx_strand_id
1 'polypeptide(L)'
;MARVVAGDDVGEIARDAGVAEGTVYEWVKQAGALPPMKALARARDQLIDDAVALVASGMSVPDAAATLGLSAAALYSRLAKAGVVTELQQKPRITPQQKADAVERVLAGEPVEKVAAAFDRSVNSVYRWVQQARQEKAGGNRDAVQPANTPEACAVTTPAHSKVDSVPAPMKTQAGHAPADHAEDRVKVGRGVRLSFEDRLTIQHGCSQGMSARQIATLLGRHHSVISREIARNGWEIIDDDGEKKVFYNARRAHTGAKARACRPKVRKLDDNPVLRAVVVACLARRWSPGRISVWLQYAFADDESMRISHEAIY
;
A
#
# COMPACT_ATOMS: atom_id res chain seq x y z
N MET A 1 -9.01 1.97 32.33
CA MET A 1 -10.27 2.58 31.89
C MET A 1 -10.33 4.06 32.22
N ALA A 2 -10.44 4.48 33.50
CA ALA A 2 -10.52 5.90 33.88
C ALA A 2 -9.41 6.79 33.29
N ARG A 3 -8.16 6.33 33.26
CA ARG A 3 -7.02 7.06 32.64
C ARG A 3 -7.11 7.16 31.11
N VAL A 4 -7.54 6.09 30.43
CA VAL A 4 -7.77 6.09 28.98
C VAL A 4 -8.93 7.04 28.62
N VAL A 5 -9.97 7.06 29.45
CA VAL A 5 -11.13 7.97 29.33
C VAL A 5 -10.74 9.42 29.66
N ALA A 6 -9.83 9.62 30.63
CA ALA A 6 -9.23 10.91 30.95
C ALA A 6 -8.22 11.42 29.88
N GLY A 7 -7.91 10.59 28.88
CA GLY A 7 -7.10 10.97 27.72
C GLY A 7 -5.61 10.67 27.84
N ASP A 8 -5.19 9.91 28.85
CA ASP A 8 -3.80 9.48 29.02
C ASP A 8 -3.37 8.57 27.85
N ASP A 9 -2.10 8.67 27.46
CA ASP A 9 -1.56 7.87 26.37
C ASP A 9 -1.54 6.39 26.73
N VAL A 10 -2.03 5.52 25.84
CA VAL A 10 -2.08 4.07 26.09
C VAL A 10 -0.68 3.49 26.30
N GLY A 11 0.34 4.07 25.64
CA GLY A 11 1.74 3.73 25.85
C GLY A 11 2.28 4.21 27.19
N GLU A 12 1.85 5.38 27.69
CA GLU A 12 2.14 5.83 29.07
C GLU A 12 1.43 4.97 30.11
N ILE A 13 0.16 4.65 29.92
CA ILE A 13 -0.59 3.75 30.79
C ILE A 13 0.06 2.36 30.80
N ALA A 14 0.52 1.88 29.64
CA ALA A 14 1.24 0.62 29.52
C ALA A 14 2.58 0.65 30.26
N ARG A 15 3.33 1.75 30.15
CA ARG A 15 4.60 1.96 30.88
C ARG A 15 4.39 2.03 32.39
N ASP A 16 3.42 2.81 32.82
CA ASP A 16 3.09 3.01 34.24
C ASP A 16 2.54 1.73 34.88
N ALA A 17 1.77 0.95 34.13
CA ALA A 17 1.24 -0.33 34.59
C ALA A 17 2.21 -1.50 34.36
N GLY A 18 3.37 -1.28 33.74
CA GLY A 18 4.37 -2.32 33.47
C GLY A 18 3.90 -3.42 32.51
N VAL A 19 2.92 -3.13 31.64
CA VAL A 19 2.34 -4.09 30.70
C VAL A 19 2.60 -3.69 29.25
N ALA A 20 2.47 -4.63 28.32
CA ALA A 20 2.52 -4.32 26.90
C ALA A 20 1.28 -3.52 26.46
N GLU A 21 1.44 -2.61 25.50
CA GLU A 21 0.34 -1.80 24.96
C GLU A 21 -0.85 -2.64 24.47
N GLY A 22 -0.57 -3.81 23.89
CA GLY A 22 -1.59 -4.76 23.46
C GLY A 22 -2.50 -5.25 24.58
N THR A 23 -1.96 -5.42 25.79
CA THR A 23 -2.70 -5.82 27.00
C THR A 23 -3.67 -4.73 27.44
N VAL A 24 -3.26 -3.46 27.33
CA VAL A 24 -4.14 -2.31 27.64
C VAL A 24 -5.30 -2.24 26.65
N TYR A 25 -5.07 -2.52 25.36
CA TYR A 25 -6.14 -2.60 24.37
C TYR A 25 -7.11 -3.76 24.62
N GLU A 26 -6.64 -4.92 25.06
CA GLU A 26 -7.51 -6.05 25.44
C GLU A 26 -8.35 -5.71 26.69
N TRP A 27 -7.81 -5.00 27.68
CA TRP A 27 -8.60 -4.52 28.83
C TRP A 27 -9.67 -3.50 28.43
N VAL A 28 -9.35 -2.57 27.53
CA VAL A 28 -10.31 -1.58 27.00
C VAL A 28 -11.43 -2.27 26.21
N LYS A 29 -11.10 -3.32 25.47
CA LYS A 29 -12.03 -4.15 24.71
C LYS A 29 -12.91 -5.04 25.61
N GLN A 30 -12.34 -5.61 26.68
CA GLN A 30 -13.09 -6.36 27.70
C GLN A 30 -14.06 -5.46 28.49
N ALA A 31 -13.72 -4.18 28.63
CA ALA A 31 -14.56 -3.16 29.25
C ALA A 31 -15.58 -2.51 28.28
N GLY A 32 -15.75 -3.04 27.06
CA GLY A 32 -16.85 -2.65 26.16
C GLY A 32 -16.57 -1.47 25.21
N ALA A 33 -15.39 -0.85 25.24
CA ALA A 33 -15.05 0.21 24.30
C ALA A 33 -14.61 -0.38 22.95
N LEU A 34 -15.37 -0.11 21.88
CA LEU A 34 -15.11 -0.63 20.54
C LEU A 34 -14.31 0.36 19.68
N PRO A 35 -13.21 -0.06 19.02
CA PRO A 35 -12.52 0.75 18.03
C PRO A 35 -13.33 0.94 16.72
N PRO A 36 -13.25 2.12 16.08
CA PRO A 36 -14.17 2.56 15.02
C PRO A 36 -14.15 1.70 13.74
N MET A 37 -13.10 0.93 13.47
CA MET A 37 -13.07 0.08 12.26
C MET A 37 -13.94 -1.18 12.35
N LYS A 38 -14.34 -1.63 13.54
CA LYS A 38 -15.10 -2.90 13.67
C LYS A 38 -16.62 -2.72 13.65
N ALA A 39 -17.15 -1.57 14.08
CA ALA A 39 -18.59 -1.29 14.04
C ALA A 39 -19.09 -1.06 12.59
N LEU A 40 -18.34 -0.26 11.80
CA LEU A 40 -18.62 -0.06 10.38
C LEU A 40 -18.36 -1.31 9.52
N ALA A 41 -17.43 -2.19 9.94
CA ALA A 41 -17.21 -3.47 9.27
C ALA A 41 -18.40 -4.42 9.48
N ARG A 42 -18.91 -4.57 10.71
CA ARG A 42 -20.08 -5.43 11.00
C ARG A 42 -21.37 -4.98 10.29
N ALA A 43 -21.63 -3.68 10.25
CA ALA A 43 -22.77 -3.15 9.48
C ALA A 43 -22.62 -3.37 7.97
N ARG A 44 -21.38 -3.40 7.46
CA ARG A 44 -21.08 -3.68 6.05
C ARG A 44 -21.19 -5.16 5.69
N ASP A 45 -20.91 -6.04 6.65
CA ASP A 45 -21.01 -7.49 6.47
C ASP A 45 -22.48 -7.94 6.48
N GLN A 46 -23.33 -7.35 7.33
CA GLN A 46 -24.78 -7.60 7.31
C GLN A 46 -25.43 -7.24 5.96
N LEU A 47 -25.03 -6.12 5.35
CA LEU A 47 -25.51 -5.74 4.01
C LEU A 47 -25.09 -6.70 2.91
N ILE A 48 -24.00 -7.45 3.10
CA ILE A 48 -23.57 -8.49 2.16
C ILE A 48 -24.43 -9.74 2.36
N ASP A 49 -24.69 -10.14 3.61
CA ASP A 49 -25.55 -11.28 3.91
C ASP A 49 -26.99 -11.07 3.42
N ASP A 50 -27.54 -9.86 3.63
CA ASP A 50 -28.87 -9.49 3.13
C ASP A 50 -28.90 -9.50 1.59
N ALA A 51 -27.84 -9.04 0.93
CA ALA A 51 -27.73 -9.08 -0.52
C ALA A 51 -27.63 -10.51 -1.07
N VAL A 52 -26.91 -11.39 -0.37
CA VAL A 52 -26.83 -12.82 -0.72
C VAL A 52 -28.21 -13.46 -0.61
N ALA A 53 -28.98 -13.15 0.44
CA ALA A 53 -30.34 -13.64 0.62
C ALA A 53 -31.29 -13.16 -0.48
N LEU A 54 -31.22 -11.87 -0.87
CA LEU A 54 -32.02 -11.31 -1.96
C LEU A 54 -31.70 -11.98 -3.31
N VAL A 55 -30.42 -12.15 -3.64
CA VAL A 55 -30.02 -12.82 -4.88
C VAL A 55 -30.39 -14.30 -4.86
N ALA A 56 -30.27 -14.99 -3.71
CA ALA A 56 -30.71 -16.37 -3.56
C ALA A 56 -32.23 -16.54 -3.73
N SER A 57 -33.02 -15.50 -3.42
CA SER A 57 -34.47 -15.46 -3.68
C SER A 57 -34.84 -15.22 -5.15
N GLY A 58 -33.85 -15.09 -6.04
CA GLY A 58 -34.04 -14.88 -7.48
C GLY A 58 -34.08 -13.40 -7.91
N MET A 59 -33.77 -12.47 -7.01
CA MET A 59 -33.68 -11.05 -7.36
C MET A 59 -32.42 -10.78 -8.17
N SER A 60 -32.53 -9.95 -9.21
CA SER A 60 -31.38 -9.52 -9.99
C SER A 60 -30.41 -8.70 -9.11
N VAL A 61 -29.10 -8.82 -9.35
CA VAL A 61 -28.09 -8.06 -8.59
C VAL A 61 -28.31 -6.54 -8.66
N PRO A 62 -28.72 -5.95 -9.80
CA PRO A 62 -29.11 -4.54 -9.86
C PRO A 62 -30.28 -4.16 -8.95
N ASP A 63 -31.32 -4.99 -8.88
CA ASP A 63 -32.50 -4.73 -8.05
C ASP A 63 -32.20 -4.92 -6.56
N ALA A 64 -31.38 -5.92 -6.22
CA ALA A 64 -30.88 -6.10 -4.85
C ALA A 64 -30.00 -4.90 -4.43
N ALA A 65 -29.19 -4.37 -5.34
CA ALA A 65 -28.38 -3.18 -5.08
C ALA A 65 -29.25 -1.94 -4.87
N ALA A 66 -30.30 -1.74 -5.68
CA ALA A 66 -31.24 -0.64 -5.51
C ALA A 66 -31.99 -0.72 -4.17
N THR A 67 -32.43 -1.93 -3.79
CA THR A 67 -33.13 -2.20 -2.52
C THR A 67 -32.25 -1.87 -1.30
N LEU A 68 -30.95 -2.16 -1.39
CA LEU A 68 -29.97 -1.94 -0.32
C LEU A 68 -29.28 -0.55 -0.39
N GLY A 69 -29.66 0.31 -1.34
CA GLY A 69 -29.04 1.63 -1.52
C GLY A 69 -27.56 1.56 -1.93
N LEU A 70 -27.14 0.49 -2.60
CA LEU A 70 -25.77 0.26 -3.07
C LEU A 70 -25.66 0.42 -4.58
N SER A 71 -24.46 0.74 -5.08
CA SER A 71 -24.18 0.66 -6.51
C SER A 71 -24.08 -0.81 -6.96
N ALA A 72 -24.73 -1.19 -8.06
CA ALA A 72 -24.69 -2.54 -8.62
C ALA A 72 -23.25 -3.04 -8.81
N ALA A 73 -22.34 -2.20 -9.33
CA ALA A 73 -20.93 -2.54 -9.51
C ALA A 73 -20.20 -2.92 -8.21
N ALA A 74 -20.45 -2.20 -7.12
CA ALA A 74 -19.88 -2.53 -5.82
C ALA A 74 -20.43 -3.87 -5.30
N LEU A 75 -21.72 -4.15 -5.52
CA LEU A 75 -22.35 -5.38 -5.08
C LEU A 75 -21.82 -6.60 -5.84
N TYR A 76 -21.65 -6.52 -7.17
CA TYR A 76 -21.02 -7.58 -7.97
C TYR A 76 -19.64 -7.98 -7.44
N SER A 77 -18.79 -6.99 -7.12
CA SER A 77 -17.43 -7.26 -6.61
C SER A 77 -17.42 -7.96 -5.25
N ARG A 78 -18.46 -7.74 -4.44
CA ARG A 78 -18.59 -8.29 -3.09
C ARG A 78 -19.21 -9.68 -3.11
N LEU A 79 -20.26 -9.88 -3.90
CA LEU A 79 -20.86 -11.19 -4.14
C LEU A 79 -19.84 -12.17 -4.74
N ALA A 80 -19.00 -11.71 -5.66
CA ALA A 80 -17.90 -12.53 -6.21
C ALA A 80 -16.89 -12.98 -5.13
N LYS A 81 -16.58 -12.12 -4.15
CA LYS A 81 -15.70 -12.49 -3.01
C LYS A 81 -16.39 -13.41 -2.01
N ALA A 82 -17.71 -13.31 -1.88
CA ALA A 82 -18.54 -14.21 -1.08
C ALA A 82 -18.83 -15.55 -1.78
N GLY A 83 -18.32 -15.75 -3.00
CA GLY A 83 -18.49 -17.00 -3.76
C GLY A 83 -19.84 -17.15 -4.47
N VAL A 84 -20.66 -16.10 -4.50
CA VAL A 84 -21.91 -16.10 -5.28
C VAL A 84 -21.58 -15.87 -6.75
N VAL A 85 -21.78 -16.90 -7.57
CA VAL A 85 -21.60 -16.82 -9.02
C VAL A 85 -22.71 -15.94 -9.58
N THR A 86 -22.35 -14.74 -10.00
CA THR A 86 -23.28 -13.79 -10.61
C THR A 86 -23.39 -14.04 -12.11
N GLU A 87 -24.51 -13.65 -12.73
CA GLU A 87 -24.77 -13.81 -14.17
C GLU A 87 -23.65 -13.22 -15.07
N LEU A 88 -22.96 -12.17 -14.61
CA LEU A 88 -21.81 -11.58 -15.31
C LEU A 88 -20.56 -12.50 -15.38
N GLN A 89 -20.49 -13.54 -14.54
CA GLN A 89 -19.39 -14.52 -14.55
C GLN A 89 -19.61 -15.66 -15.57
N GLN A 90 -20.72 -15.66 -16.33
CA GLN A 90 -21.11 -16.79 -17.19
C GLN A 90 -20.39 -16.89 -18.54
N LYS A 91 -19.38 -16.05 -18.87
CA LYS A 91 -18.59 -16.32 -20.07
C LYS A 91 -17.62 -17.48 -19.79
N PRO A 92 -17.78 -18.65 -20.45
CA PRO A 92 -16.96 -19.83 -20.16
C PRO A 92 -15.48 -19.49 -20.35
N ARG A 93 -14.64 -19.91 -19.41
CA ARG A 93 -13.20 -19.65 -19.44
C ARG A 93 -12.61 -20.41 -20.64
N ILE A 94 -11.94 -19.68 -21.54
CA ILE A 94 -11.28 -20.27 -22.71
C ILE A 94 -10.13 -21.15 -22.23
N THR A 95 -10.10 -22.40 -22.71
CA THR A 95 -9.08 -23.37 -22.37
C THR A 95 -7.74 -23.02 -23.03
N PRO A 96 -6.59 -23.48 -22.49
CA PRO A 96 -5.29 -23.28 -23.14
C PRO A 96 -5.27 -23.80 -24.59
N GLN A 97 -5.95 -24.91 -24.86
CA GLN A 97 -6.04 -25.51 -26.20
C GLN A 97 -6.80 -24.60 -27.18
N GLN A 98 -7.92 -24.00 -26.75
CA GLN A 98 -8.66 -23.03 -27.56
C GLN A 98 -7.85 -21.76 -27.87
N LYS A 99 -6.97 -21.33 -26.96
CA LYS A 99 -6.04 -20.22 -27.25
C LYS A 99 -5.01 -20.61 -28.30
N ALA A 100 -4.46 -21.82 -28.21
CA ALA A 100 -3.49 -22.32 -29.17
C ALA A 100 -4.11 -22.42 -30.58
N ASP A 101 -5.32 -22.98 -30.70
CA ASP A 101 -6.08 -23.05 -31.95
C ASP A 101 -6.39 -21.65 -32.53
N ALA A 102 -6.82 -20.70 -31.68
CA ALA A 102 -7.02 -19.31 -32.09
C ALA A 102 -5.73 -18.67 -32.64
N VAL A 103 -4.58 -18.92 -32.00
CA VAL A 103 -3.29 -18.41 -32.46
C VAL A 103 -2.87 -19.08 -33.77
N GLU A 104 -3.06 -20.38 -33.91
CA GLU A 104 -2.74 -21.15 -35.11
C GLU A 104 -3.53 -20.63 -36.32
N ARG A 105 -4.84 -20.39 -36.16
CA ARG A 105 -5.70 -19.81 -37.20
C ARG A 105 -5.25 -18.42 -37.66
N VAL A 106 -4.83 -17.55 -36.73
CA VAL A 106 -4.29 -16.23 -37.08
C VAL A 106 -2.93 -16.34 -37.78
N LEU A 107 -2.04 -17.24 -37.31
CA LEU A 107 -0.74 -17.46 -37.94
C LEU A 107 -0.86 -18.11 -39.33
N ALA A 108 -1.92 -18.88 -39.58
CA ALA A 108 -2.29 -19.41 -40.90
C ALA A 108 -2.86 -18.35 -41.85
N GLY A 109 -3.01 -17.10 -41.41
CA GLY A 109 -3.43 -15.96 -42.23
C GLY A 109 -4.92 -15.63 -42.16
N GLU A 110 -5.68 -16.23 -41.25
CA GLU A 110 -7.08 -15.84 -41.03
C GLU A 110 -7.17 -14.44 -40.37
N PRO A 111 -8.06 -13.55 -40.81
CA PRO A 111 -8.22 -12.23 -40.20
C PRO A 111 -8.61 -12.33 -38.72
N VAL A 112 -7.98 -11.50 -37.89
CA VAL A 112 -8.10 -11.53 -36.42
C VAL A 112 -9.54 -11.28 -35.98
N GLU A 113 -10.31 -10.48 -36.73
CA GLU A 113 -11.72 -10.18 -36.47
C GLU A 113 -12.59 -11.44 -36.56
N LYS A 114 -12.31 -12.29 -37.55
CA LYS A 114 -13.06 -13.54 -37.78
C LYS A 114 -12.74 -14.57 -36.71
N VAL A 115 -11.48 -14.65 -36.31
CA VAL A 115 -11.06 -15.50 -35.19
C VAL A 115 -11.67 -15.00 -33.87
N ALA A 116 -11.63 -13.69 -33.61
CA ALA A 116 -12.23 -13.09 -32.42
C ALA A 116 -13.73 -13.37 -32.29
N ALA A 117 -14.46 -13.27 -33.41
CA ALA A 117 -15.89 -13.62 -33.46
C ALA A 117 -16.14 -15.11 -33.19
N ALA A 118 -15.33 -16.01 -33.75
CA ALA A 118 -15.48 -17.47 -33.56
C ALA A 118 -15.28 -17.90 -32.09
N PHE A 119 -14.44 -17.18 -31.33
CA PHE A 119 -14.18 -17.46 -29.91
C PHE A 119 -15.01 -16.58 -28.95
N ASP A 120 -15.93 -15.75 -29.44
CA ASP A 120 -16.68 -14.75 -28.66
C ASP A 120 -15.75 -13.86 -27.79
N ARG A 121 -14.64 -13.39 -28.37
CA ARG A 121 -13.68 -12.54 -27.66
C ARG A 121 -13.39 -11.27 -28.43
N SER A 122 -12.78 -10.32 -27.73
CA SER A 122 -12.30 -9.09 -28.36
C SER A 122 -11.10 -9.38 -29.26
N VAL A 123 -11.00 -8.65 -30.37
CA VAL A 123 -9.85 -8.65 -31.29
C VAL A 123 -8.53 -8.47 -30.54
N ASN A 124 -8.52 -7.60 -29.53
CA ASN A 124 -7.36 -7.32 -28.68
C ASN A 124 -6.91 -8.54 -27.85
N SER A 125 -7.85 -9.37 -27.39
CA SER A 125 -7.52 -10.60 -26.65
C SER A 125 -6.79 -11.61 -27.54
N VAL A 126 -7.26 -11.78 -28.78
CA VAL A 126 -6.63 -12.68 -29.77
C VAL A 126 -5.23 -12.15 -30.15
N TYR A 127 -5.11 -10.84 -30.37
CA TYR A 127 -3.82 -10.20 -30.63
C TYR A 127 -2.79 -10.49 -29.52
N ARG A 128 -3.19 -10.42 -28.25
CA ARG A 128 -2.28 -10.72 -27.13
C ARG A 128 -1.81 -12.16 -27.10
N TRP A 129 -2.68 -13.11 -27.42
CA TRP A 129 -2.29 -14.53 -27.48
C TRP A 129 -1.26 -14.77 -28.59
N VAL A 130 -1.45 -14.16 -29.75
CA VAL A 130 -0.50 -14.27 -30.88
C VAL A 130 0.86 -13.67 -30.53
N GLN A 131 0.90 -12.52 -29.85
CA GLN A 131 2.15 -11.91 -29.39
C GLN A 131 2.88 -12.78 -28.38
N GLN A 132 2.16 -13.36 -27.43
CA GLN A 132 2.74 -14.27 -26.44
C GLN A 132 3.34 -15.52 -27.11
N ALA A 133 2.63 -16.14 -28.06
CA ALA A 133 3.15 -17.31 -28.79
C ALA A 133 4.40 -17.00 -29.63
N ARG A 134 4.51 -15.78 -30.18
CA ARG A 134 5.72 -15.33 -30.88
C ARG A 134 6.91 -15.19 -29.93
N GLN A 135 6.68 -14.70 -28.71
CA GLN A 135 7.71 -14.58 -27.68
C GLN A 135 8.18 -15.95 -27.19
N GLU A 136 7.26 -16.89 -26.98
CA GLU A 136 7.58 -18.27 -26.58
C GLU A 136 8.42 -19.00 -27.65
N LYS A 137 8.08 -18.84 -28.94
CA LYS A 137 8.92 -19.33 -30.06
C LYS A 137 10.30 -18.69 -30.10
N ALA A 138 10.43 -17.40 -29.77
CA ALA A 138 11.71 -16.72 -29.72
C ALA A 138 12.57 -17.16 -28.51
N GLY A 139 11.94 -17.58 -27.41
CA GLY A 139 12.61 -18.10 -26.21
C GLY A 139 13.15 -19.52 -26.34
N GLY A 140 12.47 -20.39 -27.10
CA GLY A 140 12.87 -21.81 -27.27
C GLY A 140 14.13 -22.08 -28.10
N ASN A 141 14.68 -21.07 -28.78
CA ASN A 141 15.89 -21.21 -29.60
C ASN A 141 17.20 -20.93 -28.82
N ARG A 142 17.16 -20.89 -27.48
CA ARG A 142 18.31 -20.57 -26.61
C ARG A 142 19.00 -21.78 -25.97
N ASP A 143 18.44 -22.99 -26.08
CA ASP A 143 18.95 -24.20 -25.41
C ASP A 143 20.13 -24.91 -26.15
N ALA A 144 20.85 -24.21 -27.03
CA ALA A 144 21.97 -24.78 -27.75
C ALA A 144 23.20 -23.85 -27.83
N VAL A 145 23.74 -23.42 -26.68
CA VAL A 145 25.16 -23.02 -26.56
C VAL A 145 25.67 -23.38 -25.15
N GLN A 146 26.64 -24.30 -25.07
CA GLN A 146 27.34 -24.63 -23.82
C GLN A 146 28.24 -23.48 -23.33
N PRO A 147 28.46 -23.36 -22.00
CA PRO A 147 29.30 -22.32 -21.43
C PRO A 147 30.78 -22.71 -21.55
N ALA A 148 31.54 -21.93 -22.33
CA ALA A 148 32.99 -22.00 -22.32
C ALA A 148 33.56 -20.88 -21.44
N ASN A 149 34.48 -21.31 -20.56
CA ASN A 149 35.58 -20.54 -19.96
C ASN A 149 35.28 -19.79 -18.66
N THR A 150 35.31 -20.56 -17.57
CA THR A 150 36.00 -20.15 -16.34
C THR A 150 37.52 -20.10 -16.61
N PRO A 151 38.24 -19.02 -16.26
CA PRO A 151 39.65 -19.12 -15.94
C PRO A 151 39.82 -19.02 -14.43
N GLU A 152 40.24 -20.14 -13.85
CA GLU A 152 41.02 -20.16 -12.61
C GLU A 152 42.37 -19.44 -12.78
N ALA A 153 42.91 -19.04 -11.63
CA ALA A 153 44.32 -18.74 -11.38
C ALA A 153 44.88 -17.40 -11.90
N CYS A 154 44.91 -16.42 -10.98
CA CYS A 154 46.08 -15.57 -10.79
C CYS A 154 46.27 -15.36 -9.28
N ALA A 155 47.19 -16.12 -8.69
CA ALA A 155 47.70 -15.87 -7.35
C ALA A 155 48.47 -14.55 -7.35
N VAL A 156 48.13 -13.63 -6.44
CA VAL A 156 48.94 -12.43 -6.19
C VAL A 156 49.06 -12.20 -4.68
N THR A 157 50.32 -12.22 -4.27
CA THR A 157 50.89 -11.87 -2.97
C THR A 157 50.43 -10.48 -2.51
N THR A 158 50.06 -10.36 -1.23
CA THR A 158 49.75 -9.07 -0.57
C THR A 158 51.03 -8.27 -0.29
N PRO A 159 50.98 -6.93 -0.40
CA PRO A 159 51.78 -6.07 0.45
C PRO A 159 50.93 -5.33 1.49
N ALA A 160 51.62 -5.05 2.57
CA ALA A 160 51.13 -4.53 3.83
C ALA A 160 50.66 -3.07 3.79
N HIS A 161 49.67 -2.80 4.62
CA HIS A 161 49.39 -1.58 5.40
C HIS A 161 49.96 -0.23 4.93
N SER A 162 49.07 0.73 4.70
CA SER A 162 49.26 2.09 5.21
C SER A 162 47.93 2.62 5.79
N LYS A 163 47.97 2.95 7.08
CA LYS A 163 46.97 3.76 7.79
C LYS A 163 47.27 5.22 7.47
N VAL A 164 46.23 6.03 7.24
CA VAL A 164 46.31 7.47 7.50
C VAL A 164 45.09 7.85 8.35
N ASP A 165 45.40 8.31 9.55
CA ASP A 165 44.50 8.89 10.54
C ASP A 165 44.18 10.36 10.21
N SER A 166 42.94 10.77 10.50
CA SER A 166 42.46 12.14 10.86
C SER A 166 42.67 13.25 9.81
N VAL A 167 41.81 14.26 9.60
CA VAL A 167 41.28 15.30 10.51
C VAL A 167 40.05 16.01 9.83
N PRO A 168 39.46 17.14 10.33
CA PRO A 168 38.14 17.23 10.96
C PRO A 168 37.07 18.01 10.16
N ALA A 169 35.83 18.02 10.66
CA ALA A 169 34.76 18.91 10.21
C ALA A 169 34.97 20.37 10.66
N PRO A 170 34.50 21.39 9.89
CA PRO A 170 34.24 22.72 10.43
C PRO A 170 32.76 23.16 10.35
N MET A 171 32.25 23.50 11.54
CA MET A 171 31.44 24.67 11.94
C MET A 171 30.21 25.15 11.14
N LYS A 172 29.06 24.99 11.81
CA LYS A 172 28.04 25.99 12.23
C LYS A 172 27.92 27.30 11.42
N THR A 173 26.72 27.49 10.86
CA THR A 173 26.13 28.82 10.59
C THR A 173 24.92 29.01 11.49
N GLN A 174 24.90 30.12 12.24
CA GLN A 174 23.76 30.57 13.02
C GLN A 174 22.60 31.00 12.11
N ALA A 175 21.38 30.59 12.42
CA ALA A 175 20.16 31.23 11.93
C ALA A 175 19.51 31.95 13.12
N GLY A 176 19.24 33.24 12.93
CA GLY A 176 18.73 34.16 13.94
C GLY A 176 17.36 33.76 14.47
N HIS A 177 17.13 34.16 15.71
CA HIS A 177 15.83 34.17 16.36
C HIS A 177 14.93 35.20 15.66
N ALA A 178 13.98 34.73 14.86
CA ALA A 178 12.82 35.49 14.40
C ALA A 178 11.57 34.86 15.03
N PRO A 179 10.56 35.65 15.45
CA PRO A 179 9.33 35.11 15.99
C PRO A 179 8.65 34.26 14.90
N ALA A 180 8.31 33.01 15.24
CA ALA A 180 7.83 32.02 14.29
C ALA A 180 6.46 32.44 13.72
N ASP A 181 6.48 33.00 12.51
CA ASP A 181 5.28 33.13 11.70
C ASP A 181 4.69 31.73 11.45
N HIS A 182 3.39 31.58 11.76
CA HIS A 182 2.59 30.35 11.68
C HIS A 182 2.42 29.75 10.26
N ALA A 183 3.28 30.11 9.32
CA ALA A 183 3.17 29.79 7.90
C ALA A 183 3.86 28.47 7.50
N GLU A 184 4.80 27.96 8.30
CA GLU A 184 5.73 26.91 7.82
C GLU A 184 5.19 25.46 7.82
N ASP A 185 4.08 25.17 8.53
CA ASP A 185 3.58 23.77 8.63
C ASP A 185 2.53 23.40 7.54
N ARG A 186 2.29 24.29 6.57
CA ARG A 186 1.29 24.08 5.50
C ARG A 186 1.87 23.32 4.32
N VAL A 187 2.09 22.02 4.49
CA VAL A 187 2.58 21.13 3.42
C VAL A 187 1.50 20.95 2.33
N LYS A 188 1.76 21.45 1.12
CA LYS A 188 0.93 21.19 -0.07
C LYS A 188 1.00 19.70 -0.46
N VAL A 189 -0.15 19.10 -0.78
CA VAL A 189 -0.28 17.73 -1.29
C VAL A 189 -1.29 17.66 -2.43
N GLY A 190 -0.80 17.39 -3.64
CA GLY A 190 -1.64 17.43 -4.84
C GLY A 190 -2.31 18.79 -4.99
N ARG A 191 -3.65 18.83 -5.08
CA ARG A 191 -4.44 20.06 -5.16
C ARG A 191 -4.81 20.67 -3.79
N GLY A 192 -4.38 20.07 -2.68
CA GLY A 192 -4.77 20.46 -1.32
C GLY A 192 -3.61 20.79 -0.39
N VAL A 193 -3.92 21.15 0.85
CA VAL A 193 -2.95 21.39 1.92
C VAL A 193 -3.23 20.39 3.04
N ARG A 194 -2.18 19.79 3.61
CA ARG A 194 -2.33 18.92 4.79
C ARG A 194 -2.79 19.74 5.99
N LEU A 195 -3.53 19.11 6.89
CA LEU A 195 -3.78 19.68 8.21
C LEU A 195 -2.45 19.81 8.95
N SER A 196 -2.17 20.98 9.51
CA SER A 196 -1.01 21.24 10.38
C SER A 196 -1.24 20.62 11.77
N PHE A 197 -0.25 20.72 12.66
CA PHE A 197 -0.49 20.38 14.06
C PHE A 197 -1.53 21.31 14.72
N GLU A 198 -1.48 22.61 14.41
CA GLU A 198 -2.40 23.63 14.92
C GLU A 198 -3.85 23.42 14.44
N ASP A 199 -4.02 23.06 13.16
CA ASP A 199 -5.33 22.67 12.61
C ASP A 199 -5.93 21.53 13.45
N ARG A 200 -5.10 20.56 13.87
CA ARG A 200 -5.54 19.42 14.70
C ARG A 200 -5.82 19.80 16.15
N LEU A 201 -5.10 20.75 16.72
CA LEU A 201 -5.42 21.29 18.05
C LEU A 201 -6.79 21.96 18.06
N THR A 202 -7.12 22.70 17.00
CA THR A 202 -8.44 23.31 16.84
C THR A 202 -9.54 22.25 16.70
N ILE A 203 -9.27 21.16 15.97
CA ILE A 203 -10.19 20.01 15.89
C ILE A 203 -10.38 19.37 17.27
N GLN A 204 -9.31 19.16 18.04
CA GLN A 204 -9.39 18.61 19.40
C GLN A 204 -10.26 19.48 20.30
N HIS A 205 -10.01 20.79 20.30
CA HIS A 205 -10.79 21.74 21.08
C HIS A 205 -12.27 21.74 20.68
N GLY A 206 -12.56 21.80 19.37
CA GLY A 206 -13.93 21.75 18.86
C GLY A 206 -14.67 20.46 19.24
N CYS A 207 -14.00 19.30 19.15
CA CYS A 207 -14.58 18.04 19.59
C CYS A 207 -14.90 18.04 21.10
N SER A 208 -14.00 18.58 21.94
CA SER A 208 -14.23 18.67 23.39
C SER A 208 -15.41 19.57 23.77
N GLN A 209 -15.74 20.54 22.92
CA GLN A 209 -16.89 21.43 23.07
C GLN A 209 -18.17 20.89 22.42
N GLY A 210 -18.16 19.67 21.88
CA GLY A 210 -19.32 19.10 21.17
C GLY A 210 -19.63 19.78 19.84
N MET A 211 -18.68 20.51 19.24
CA MET A 211 -18.89 21.15 17.95
C MET A 211 -19.00 20.12 16.82
N SER A 212 -19.91 20.40 15.88
CA SER A 212 -20.01 19.61 14.66
C SER A 212 -18.80 19.82 13.75
N ALA A 213 -18.50 18.82 12.90
CA ALA A 213 -17.44 18.93 11.91
C ALA A 213 -17.61 20.12 10.94
N ARG A 214 -18.83 20.62 10.75
CA ARG A 214 -19.11 21.83 9.95
C ARG A 214 -18.65 23.09 10.67
N GLN A 215 -18.97 23.24 11.95
CA GLN A 215 -18.54 24.39 12.76
C GLN A 215 -17.01 24.47 12.83
N ILE A 216 -16.36 23.33 13.11
CA ILE A 216 -14.89 23.23 13.15
C ILE A 216 -14.27 23.59 11.79
N ALA A 217 -14.90 23.17 10.69
CA ALA A 217 -14.45 23.53 9.35
C ALA A 217 -14.54 25.03 9.06
N THR A 218 -15.62 25.68 9.48
CA THR A 218 -15.77 27.14 9.36
C THR A 218 -14.66 27.87 10.12
N LEU A 219 -14.35 27.44 11.35
CA LEU A 219 -13.26 28.01 12.16
C LEU A 219 -11.90 27.89 11.48
N LEU A 220 -11.64 26.74 10.84
CA LEU A 220 -10.37 26.46 10.18
C LEU A 220 -10.28 26.97 8.73
N GLY A 221 -11.36 27.53 8.16
CA GLY A 221 -11.43 27.86 6.74
C GLY A 221 -11.21 26.64 5.83
N ARG A 222 -11.66 25.45 6.27
CA ARG A 222 -11.51 24.18 5.54
C ARG A 222 -12.87 23.62 5.14
N HIS A 223 -12.87 22.76 4.13
CA HIS A 223 -14.10 22.04 3.78
C HIS A 223 -14.46 21.02 4.87
N HIS A 224 -15.72 20.99 5.33
CA HIS A 224 -16.22 20.11 6.38
C HIS A 224 -15.89 18.63 6.18
N SER A 225 -15.83 18.16 4.93
CA SER A 225 -15.44 16.77 4.63
C SER A 225 -14.01 16.44 5.05
N VAL A 226 -13.11 17.43 5.07
CA VAL A 226 -11.70 17.23 5.50
C VAL A 226 -11.68 16.96 7.00
N ILE A 227 -12.41 17.78 7.76
CA ILE A 227 -12.52 17.66 9.21
C ILE A 227 -13.22 16.36 9.59
N SER A 228 -14.37 16.06 8.97
CA SER A 228 -15.09 14.79 9.20
C SER A 228 -14.21 13.56 8.92
N ARG A 229 -13.46 13.55 7.81
CA ARG A 229 -12.52 12.46 7.49
C ARG A 229 -11.35 12.37 8.45
N GLU A 230 -10.90 13.48 9.02
CA GLU A 230 -9.81 13.49 10.00
C GLU A 230 -10.29 12.96 11.36
N ILE A 231 -11.47 13.41 11.81
CA ILE A 231 -12.13 12.94 13.03
C ILE A 231 -12.46 11.45 12.91
N ALA A 232 -13.08 11.01 11.81
CA ALA A 232 -13.41 9.60 11.61
C ALA A 232 -12.16 8.69 11.57
N ARG A 233 -11.01 9.22 11.14
CA ARG A 233 -9.76 8.45 11.05
C ARG A 233 -9.00 8.36 12.37
N ASN A 234 -9.01 9.42 13.18
CA ASN A 234 -8.15 9.52 14.36
C ASN A 234 -8.90 9.77 15.68
N GLY A 235 -10.22 9.99 15.63
CA GLY A 235 -11.10 10.18 16.77
C GLY A 235 -11.82 8.90 17.19
N TRP A 236 -12.46 8.97 18.35
CA TRP A 236 -13.16 7.90 19.03
C TRP A 236 -14.52 8.42 19.49
N GLU A 237 -15.57 7.62 19.35
CA GLU A 237 -16.86 7.91 19.97
C GLU A 237 -16.92 7.19 21.32
N ILE A 238 -17.15 7.95 22.39
CA ILE A 238 -17.35 7.45 23.74
C ILE A 238 -18.82 7.67 24.07
N ILE A 239 -19.48 6.62 24.57
CA ILE A 239 -20.83 6.71 25.10
C ILE A 239 -20.68 6.91 26.60
N ASP A 240 -21.13 8.04 27.11
CA ASP A 240 -21.14 8.32 28.54
C ASP A 240 -22.18 7.43 29.26
N ASP A 241 -22.10 7.34 30.58
CA ASP A 241 -23.02 6.55 31.40
C ASP A 241 -24.50 6.95 31.21
N ASP A 242 -24.74 8.20 30.80
CA ASP A 242 -26.05 8.77 30.47
C ASP A 242 -26.53 8.43 29.04
N GLY A 243 -25.75 7.67 28.27
CA GLY A 243 -26.04 7.30 26.88
C GLY A 243 -25.69 8.36 25.83
N GLU A 244 -25.09 9.49 26.24
CA GLU A 244 -24.66 10.54 25.32
C GLU A 244 -23.39 10.14 24.55
N LYS A 245 -23.39 10.40 23.23
CA LYS A 245 -22.24 10.14 22.36
C LYS A 245 -21.33 11.36 22.30
N LYS A 246 -20.13 11.26 22.87
CA LYS A 246 -19.08 12.29 22.75
C LYS A 246 -17.97 11.83 21.83
N VAL A 247 -17.53 12.74 20.96
CA VAL A 247 -16.41 12.50 20.06
C VAL A 247 -15.12 12.95 20.76
N PHE A 248 -14.25 12.01 21.05
CA PHE A 248 -12.90 12.23 21.54
C PHE A 248 -11.90 12.30 20.39
N TYR A 249 -11.04 13.31 20.37
CA TYR A 249 -9.99 13.47 19.35
C TYR A 249 -8.69 13.97 20.00
N ASN A 250 -7.57 13.29 19.74
CA ASN A 250 -6.26 13.67 20.26
C ASN A 250 -5.35 14.18 19.13
N ALA A 251 -4.99 15.46 19.17
CA ALA A 251 -4.22 16.11 18.11
C ALA A 251 -2.81 15.55 17.97
N ARG A 252 -2.11 15.30 19.09
CA ARG A 252 -0.73 14.79 19.12
C ARG A 252 -0.64 13.42 18.46
N ARG A 253 -1.54 12.51 18.85
CA ARG A 253 -1.61 11.17 18.27
C ARG A 253 -1.99 11.20 16.80
N ALA A 254 -2.97 12.02 16.43
CA ALA A 254 -3.38 12.18 15.04
C ALA A 254 -2.23 12.73 14.17
N HIS A 255 -1.45 13.67 14.69
CA HIS A 255 -0.29 14.25 14.01
C HIS A 255 0.84 13.23 13.83
N THR A 256 1.24 12.53 14.90
CA THR A 256 2.25 11.47 14.83
C THR A 256 1.83 10.34 13.88
N GLY A 257 0.57 9.90 13.97
CA GLY A 257 0.01 8.89 13.07
C GLY A 257 -0.04 9.36 11.61
N ALA A 258 -0.34 10.64 11.36
CA ALA A 258 -0.30 11.21 10.02
C ALA A 258 1.12 11.23 9.45
N LYS A 259 2.13 11.59 10.26
CA LYS A 259 3.55 11.57 9.87
C LYS A 259 4.02 10.14 9.58
N ALA A 260 3.68 9.18 10.43
CA ALA A 260 4.01 7.78 10.23
C ALA A 260 3.38 7.20 8.94
N ARG A 261 2.13 7.55 8.63
CA ARG A 261 1.46 7.15 7.37
C ARG A 261 1.98 7.90 6.14
N ALA A 262 2.48 9.12 6.32
CA ALA A 262 3.12 9.87 5.25
C ALA A 262 4.47 9.24 4.85
N CYS A 263 5.15 8.61 5.80
CA CYS A 263 6.23 7.69 5.50
C CYS A 263 5.62 6.48 4.77
N ARG A 264 5.87 6.38 3.46
CA ARG A 264 5.67 5.14 2.70
C ARG A 264 7.04 4.50 2.51
N PRO A 265 7.61 3.84 3.53
CA PRO A 265 8.86 3.13 3.35
C PRO A 265 8.62 2.04 2.31
N LYS A 266 9.28 2.14 1.17
CA LYS A 266 9.42 1.01 0.25
C LYS A 266 10.51 0.14 0.84
N VAL A 267 10.26 -1.16 0.99
CA VAL A 267 11.32 -2.12 1.35
C VAL A 267 12.46 -1.94 0.35
N ARG A 268 13.71 -1.81 0.84
CA ARG A 268 14.85 -1.64 -0.07
C ARG A 268 14.97 -2.92 -0.91
N LYS A 269 15.28 -2.78 -2.20
CA LYS A 269 15.36 -3.93 -3.11
C LYS A 269 16.33 -5.03 -2.63
N LEU A 270 17.39 -4.65 -1.92
CA LEU A 270 18.36 -5.57 -1.31
C LEU A 270 17.83 -6.28 -0.05
N ASP A 271 16.90 -5.67 0.68
CA ASP A 271 16.27 -6.30 1.85
C ASP A 271 15.20 -7.30 1.41
N ASP A 272 14.55 -7.03 0.27
CA ASP A 272 13.51 -7.88 -0.32
C ASP A 272 14.09 -9.08 -1.11
N ASN A 273 15.24 -8.89 -1.78
CA ASN A 273 15.89 -9.94 -2.58
C ASN A 273 17.24 -10.36 -1.97
N PRO A 274 17.26 -11.45 -1.16
CA PRO A 274 18.48 -11.92 -0.51
C PRO A 274 19.54 -12.46 -1.50
N VAL A 275 19.12 -12.99 -2.65
CA VAL A 275 20.02 -13.49 -3.70
C VAL A 275 20.80 -12.34 -4.32
N LEU A 276 20.09 -11.29 -4.74
CA LEU A 276 20.72 -10.07 -5.25
C LEU A 276 21.66 -9.46 -4.22
N ARG A 277 21.26 -9.40 -2.95
CA ARG A 277 22.09 -8.89 -1.86
C ARG A 277 23.39 -9.68 -1.72
N ALA A 278 23.34 -11.01 -1.74
CA ALA A 278 24.53 -11.85 -1.64
C ALA A 278 25.52 -11.57 -2.79
N VAL A 279 25.02 -11.42 -4.02
CA VAL A 279 25.85 -11.10 -5.20
C VAL A 279 26.49 -9.70 -5.06
N VAL A 280 25.72 -8.69 -4.69
CA VAL A 280 26.23 -7.32 -4.49
C VAL A 280 27.31 -7.30 -3.39
N VAL A 281 27.07 -7.98 -2.26
CA VAL A 281 28.06 -8.07 -1.16
C VAL A 281 29.34 -8.76 -1.62
N ALA A 282 29.24 -9.85 -2.39
CA ALA A 282 30.41 -10.54 -2.93
C ALA A 282 31.22 -9.66 -3.91
N CYS A 283 30.55 -8.85 -4.74
CA CYS A 283 31.22 -7.91 -5.62
C CYS A 283 31.88 -6.74 -4.85
N LEU A 284 31.21 -6.22 -3.81
CA LEU A 284 31.78 -5.19 -2.94
C LEU A 284 33.01 -5.71 -2.18
N ALA A 285 32.98 -6.95 -1.71
CA ALA A 285 34.14 -7.61 -1.08
C ALA A 285 35.35 -7.71 -2.03
N ARG A 286 35.09 -7.80 -3.34
CA ARG A 286 36.11 -7.77 -4.41
C ARG A 286 36.51 -6.34 -4.81
N ARG A 287 36.12 -5.32 -4.06
CA ARG A 287 36.38 -3.89 -4.30
C ARG A 287 35.81 -3.38 -5.63
N TRP A 288 34.71 -3.96 -6.12
CA TRP A 288 34.02 -3.41 -7.27
C TRP A 288 33.27 -2.13 -6.88
N SER A 289 33.28 -1.12 -7.75
CA SER A 289 32.49 0.09 -7.53
C SER A 289 30.99 -0.20 -7.73
N PRO A 290 30.09 0.47 -6.98
CA PRO A 290 28.64 0.34 -7.17
C PRO A 290 28.17 0.51 -8.63
N GLY A 291 28.77 1.44 -9.37
CA GLY A 291 28.56 1.63 -10.81
C GLY A 291 28.89 0.38 -11.63
N ARG A 292 30.06 -0.23 -11.38
CA ARG A 292 30.49 -1.46 -12.05
C ARG A 292 29.58 -2.64 -11.74
N ILE A 293 29.14 -2.77 -10.48
CA ILE A 293 28.22 -3.82 -10.04
C ILE A 293 26.88 -3.69 -10.76
N SER A 294 26.30 -2.49 -10.78
CA SER A 294 25.02 -2.21 -11.43
C SER A 294 25.02 -2.57 -12.92
N VAL A 295 26.08 -2.18 -13.65
CA VAL A 295 26.24 -2.47 -15.07
C VAL A 295 26.48 -3.96 -15.30
N TRP A 296 27.38 -4.58 -14.54
CA TRP A 296 27.66 -6.00 -14.68
C TRP A 296 26.43 -6.88 -14.41
N LEU A 297 25.62 -6.55 -13.41
CA LEU A 297 24.37 -7.26 -13.12
C LEU A 297 23.38 -7.22 -14.30
N GLN A 298 23.32 -6.13 -15.05
CA GLN A 298 22.46 -6.02 -16.23
C GLN A 298 22.90 -6.97 -17.36
N TYR A 299 24.21 -7.20 -17.51
CA TYR A 299 24.74 -8.10 -18.52
C TYR A 299 24.72 -9.57 -18.08
N ALA A 300 25.13 -9.84 -16.83
CA ALA A 300 25.19 -11.20 -16.28
C ALA A 300 23.80 -11.81 -16.08
N PHE A 301 22.79 -10.98 -15.82
CA PHE A 301 21.40 -11.39 -15.59
C PHE A 301 20.44 -10.65 -16.53
N ALA A 302 20.73 -10.66 -17.84
CA ALA A 302 19.97 -9.91 -18.83
C ALA A 302 18.47 -10.26 -18.85
N ASP A 303 18.16 -11.54 -18.63
CA ASP A 303 16.79 -12.09 -18.64
C ASP A 303 16.09 -12.02 -17.26
N ASP A 304 16.78 -11.61 -16.18
CA ASP A 304 16.20 -11.48 -14.83
C ASP A 304 16.20 -10.03 -14.32
N GLU A 305 15.05 -9.37 -14.44
CA GLU A 305 14.87 -7.99 -14.01
C GLU A 305 14.95 -7.82 -12.47
N SER A 306 14.74 -8.90 -11.72
CA SER A 306 14.85 -8.88 -10.26
C SER A 306 16.29 -8.60 -9.80
N MET A 307 17.28 -8.91 -10.64
CA MET A 307 18.71 -8.70 -10.39
C MET A 307 19.21 -7.30 -10.77
N ARG A 308 18.39 -6.47 -11.43
CA ARG A 308 18.77 -5.10 -11.80
C ARG A 308 18.69 -4.16 -10.60
N ILE A 309 19.75 -3.43 -10.30
CA ILE A 309 19.75 -2.41 -9.24
C ILE A 309 20.56 -1.19 -9.68
N SER A 310 20.13 0.02 -9.32
CA SER A 310 20.92 1.23 -9.57
C SER A 310 22.10 1.31 -8.61
N HIS A 311 23.19 1.95 -9.04
CA HIS A 311 24.36 2.17 -8.18
C HIS A 311 24.03 3.05 -6.95
N GLU A 312 23.10 4.01 -7.09
CA GLU A 312 22.56 4.79 -5.97
C GLU A 312 21.85 3.94 -4.90
N ALA A 313 21.27 2.80 -5.29
CA ALA A 313 20.63 1.91 -4.33
C ALA A 313 21.62 0.94 -3.65
N ILE A 314 22.86 0.86 -4.16
CA ILE A 314 23.97 0.09 -3.58
C ILE A 314 24.76 0.93 -2.56
N TYR A 315 24.86 2.26 -2.75
CA TYR A 315 25.37 3.19 -1.74
C TYR A 315 24.50 3.16 -0.46
#